data_AF-A0A812UUL7-F1
#
_entry.id   AF-A0A812UUL7-F1
#
_cell.length_a   1.000
_cell.length_b   1.000
_cell.length_c   1.000
_cell.angle_alpha   90.00
_cell.angle_beta   90.00
_cell.angle_gamma   90.00
#
_symmetry.space_group_name_H-M   'P 1'
#
loop_
_entity.id
_entity.type
_entity.pdbx_description
1 polymer ?
#
loop_
_entity_poly.entity_id
_entity_poly.type
_entity_poly.pdbx_seq_one_letter_code
_entity_poly.pdbx_strand_id
1 'polypeptide(L)'
;MGCLAPAADPAEGPWPLETGGPQAIKDFFAALFFDTVPVALRRLRLEGQGRSMACLRSLTYHQDGKLMRRPADGGLVPVRAAPLERYLKAKSWDPPRTWISGLAESLRQRGAAQLVQAAQEWYLAAVSHMLQDPKRADDDGDYFLAWLRECCREVYDDVDRTDPKELRSMKKVRSVKNKSKRYNLAGIRIPSMEEAFRELAEFEPKSGSSRRQRVLAKILIDVFQLRLVDLAAILRVADCVLSAGEDEEVVVVLYAGGAHAHCVEEFWRAQGFTSDDLPKRGLEAWQLSFFVDVGVAWGLGLGGVSWLTPATLNMESPS
;
A
#
# COMPACT_ATOMS: atom_id res chain seq x y z
N MET A 1 14.24 21.11 40.73
CA MET A 1 15.29 20.32 40.07
C MET A 1 15.01 20.35 38.57
N GLY A 2 15.90 20.94 37.78
CA GLY A 2 15.71 21.01 36.32
C GLY A 2 16.40 19.84 35.63
N CYS A 3 15.64 19.04 34.88
CA CYS A 3 16.23 18.10 33.92
C CYS A 3 16.61 18.88 32.66
N LEU A 4 17.90 19.16 32.52
CA LEU A 4 18.48 19.68 31.27
C LEU A 4 18.17 18.69 30.14
N ALA A 5 17.60 19.17 29.05
CA ALA A 5 17.60 18.41 27.81
C ALA A 5 19.06 18.18 27.38
N PRO A 6 19.45 16.98 26.91
CA PRO A 6 20.77 16.80 26.34
C PRO A 6 20.92 17.73 25.14
N ALA A 7 21.99 18.52 25.14
CA ALA A 7 22.34 19.33 23.97
C ALA A 7 22.61 18.39 22.80
N ALA A 8 21.94 18.63 21.67
CA ALA A 8 22.30 17.95 20.43
C ALA A 8 23.67 18.47 19.99
N ASP A 9 24.64 17.56 19.86
CA ASP A 9 25.99 17.89 19.43
C ASP A 9 25.95 18.39 17.96
N PRO A 10 26.49 19.58 17.64
CA PRO A 10 26.52 20.08 16.26
C PRO A 10 27.50 19.33 15.34
N ALA A 11 28.22 18.32 15.85
CA ALA A 11 29.29 17.63 15.13
C ALA A 11 28.84 16.46 14.22
N GLU A 12 27.56 16.05 14.24
CA GLU A 12 27.06 15.11 13.23
C GLU A 12 26.87 15.83 11.89
N GLY A 13 27.73 15.50 10.93
CA GLY A 13 27.67 16.02 9.55
C GLY A 13 26.40 15.60 8.80
N PRO A 14 26.29 15.94 7.49
CA PRO A 14 25.11 15.58 6.70
C PRO A 14 24.87 14.07 6.80
N TRP A 15 23.61 13.70 7.08
CA TRP A 15 23.15 12.33 7.22
C TRP A 15 23.78 11.42 6.15
N PRO A 16 24.39 10.28 6.52
CA PRO A 16 24.96 9.37 5.53
C PRO A 16 23.92 9.01 4.48
N LEU A 17 24.21 9.32 3.21
CA LEU A 17 23.30 9.14 2.06
C LEU A 17 22.83 7.69 1.85
N GLU A 18 23.45 6.73 2.56
CA GLU A 18 23.07 5.32 2.59
C GLU A 18 21.83 5.01 3.45
N THR A 19 21.43 5.91 4.36
CA THR A 19 20.27 5.70 5.24
C THR A 19 19.06 6.52 4.79
N GLY A 20 18.06 5.83 4.22
CA GLY A 20 16.75 6.43 3.90
C GLY A 20 16.49 6.79 2.43
N GLY A 21 17.26 6.25 1.48
CA GLY A 21 16.99 6.42 0.05
C GLY A 21 15.82 5.56 -0.50
N PRO A 22 15.45 5.72 -1.79
CA PRO A 22 14.36 4.97 -2.43
C PRO A 22 14.44 3.45 -2.28
N GLN A 23 15.64 2.86 -2.36
CA GLN A 23 15.82 1.43 -2.18
C GLN A 23 15.59 1.01 -0.72
N ALA A 24 16.09 1.79 0.25
CA ALA A 24 15.96 1.47 1.68
C ALA A 24 14.49 1.45 2.14
N ILE A 25 13.62 2.29 1.58
CA ILE A 25 12.18 2.24 1.87
C ILE A 25 11.48 1.06 1.16
N LYS A 26 11.92 0.66 -0.05
CA LYS A 26 11.43 -0.58 -0.71
C LYS A 26 11.81 -1.81 0.12
N ASP A 27 13.08 -1.91 0.51
CA ASP A 27 13.61 -2.99 1.36
C ASP A 27 12.88 -3.05 2.72
N PHE A 28 12.59 -1.88 3.31
CA PHE A 28 11.82 -1.78 4.54
C PHE A 28 10.43 -2.39 4.40
N PHE A 29 9.65 -2.00 3.39
CA PHE A 29 8.31 -2.52 3.19
C PHE A 29 8.31 -3.99 2.75
N ALA A 30 9.29 -4.42 1.94
CA ALA A 30 9.50 -5.83 1.61
C ALA A 30 9.71 -6.66 2.88
N ALA A 31 10.65 -6.27 3.74
CA ALA A 31 10.91 -6.95 5.01
C ALA A 31 9.71 -6.87 5.98
N LEU A 32 8.99 -5.75 6.01
CA LEU A 32 7.82 -5.57 6.88
C LEU A 32 6.66 -6.52 6.52
N PHE A 33 6.52 -6.87 5.24
CA PHE A 33 5.43 -7.69 4.72
C PHE A 33 5.81 -9.14 4.41
N PHE A 34 7.11 -9.47 4.28
CA PHE A 34 7.56 -10.83 3.96
C PHE A 34 8.57 -11.44 4.94
N ASP A 35 9.10 -10.67 5.90
CA ASP A 35 10.07 -11.10 6.91
C ASP A 35 9.53 -10.74 8.31
N THR A 36 10.37 -10.17 9.17
CA THR A 36 10.14 -9.94 10.59
C THR A 36 10.30 -8.45 10.89
N VAL A 37 9.58 -7.97 11.90
CA VAL A 37 9.63 -6.56 12.30
C VAL A 37 11.06 -6.09 12.64
N PRO A 38 11.93 -6.88 13.30
CA PRO A 38 13.32 -6.48 13.51
C PRO A 38 14.12 -6.35 12.22
N VAL A 39 13.97 -7.27 11.25
CA VAL A 39 14.66 -7.14 9.94
C VAL A 39 14.18 -5.89 9.19
N ALA A 40 12.88 -5.61 9.20
CA ALA A 40 12.34 -4.39 8.61
C ALA A 40 12.94 -3.14 9.27
N LEU A 41 12.92 -3.05 10.60
CA LEU A 41 13.50 -1.92 11.33
C LEU A 41 14.98 -1.71 10.99
N ARG A 42 15.78 -2.77 10.81
CA ARG A 42 17.19 -2.65 10.37
C ARG A 42 17.37 -1.92 9.05
N ARG A 43 16.47 -2.09 8.07
CA ARG A 43 16.58 -1.47 6.74
C ARG A 43 16.59 0.07 6.79
N LEU A 44 15.99 0.65 7.84
CA LEU A 44 15.98 2.10 8.07
C LEU A 44 16.77 2.51 9.34
N ARG A 45 17.56 1.61 9.93
CA ARG A 45 18.24 1.78 11.25
C ARG A 45 17.27 2.20 12.39
N LEU A 46 16.05 1.65 12.30
CA LEU A 46 14.87 1.58 13.18
C LEU A 46 15.05 1.10 14.63
N GLU A 47 16.25 0.67 15.01
CA GLU A 47 16.51 -0.10 16.23
C GLU A 47 17.06 0.78 17.38
N GLY A 48 17.03 0.25 18.61
CA GLY A 48 17.67 0.87 19.77
C GLY A 48 17.32 2.35 19.99
N GLN A 49 18.34 3.20 20.08
CA GLN A 49 18.18 4.65 20.24
C GLN A 49 17.63 5.33 18.98
N GLY A 50 17.92 4.81 17.77
CA GLY A 50 17.34 5.31 16.51
C GLY A 50 15.81 5.19 16.49
N ARG A 51 15.28 4.15 17.13
CA ARG A 51 13.83 4.00 17.38
C ARG A 51 13.22 5.17 18.14
N SER A 52 13.95 5.79 19.07
CA SER A 52 13.43 6.91 19.87
C SER A 52 13.22 8.19 19.04
N MET A 53 14.03 8.39 18.00
CA MET A 53 13.90 9.52 17.07
C MET A 53 12.75 9.31 16.08
N ALA A 54 12.51 8.07 15.64
CA ALA A 54 11.33 7.71 14.84
C ALA A 54 10.04 7.60 15.68
N CYS A 55 10.14 7.29 16.98
CA CYS A 55 9.03 7.28 17.93
C CYS A 55 8.66 8.67 18.48
N LEU A 56 8.83 9.73 17.68
CA LEU A 56 8.00 10.91 17.85
C LEU A 56 6.56 10.57 17.44
N ARG A 57 5.77 10.10 18.43
CA ARG A 57 4.32 9.84 18.31
C ARG A 57 3.68 10.93 17.47
N SER A 58 3.33 10.57 16.22
CA SER A 58 3.13 11.47 15.07
C SER A 58 3.07 12.96 15.44
N LEU A 59 4.19 13.66 15.20
CA LEU A 59 4.23 15.12 15.28
C LEU A 59 3.05 15.69 14.49
N THR A 60 2.28 16.58 15.11
CA THR A 60 1.18 17.24 14.44
C THR A 60 1.70 18.49 13.75
N TYR A 61 1.35 18.63 12.47
CA TYR A 61 1.46 19.91 11.79
C TYR A 61 0.57 20.94 12.48
N HIS A 62 1.19 21.96 13.02
CA HIS A 62 0.50 23.19 13.38
C HIS A 62 0.09 23.95 12.10
N GLN A 63 -0.79 24.96 12.23
CA GLN A 63 -1.35 25.66 11.06
C GLN A 63 -0.28 26.38 10.21
N ASP A 64 0.84 26.78 10.83
CA ASP A 64 2.02 27.38 10.19
C ASP A 64 2.96 26.35 9.53
N GLY A 65 2.62 25.06 9.56
CA GLY A 65 3.42 23.99 8.93
C GLY A 65 4.58 23.45 9.78
N LYS A 66 4.79 23.99 10.99
CA LYS A 66 5.77 23.43 11.93
C LYS A 66 5.28 22.11 12.52
N LEU A 67 6.23 21.22 12.78
CA LEU A 67 5.99 19.97 13.49
C LEU A 67 6.05 20.22 15.00
N MET A 68 4.92 20.02 15.68
CA MET A 68 4.86 20.10 17.15
C MET A 68 4.55 18.72 17.75
N ARG A 69 5.01 18.49 18.99
CA ARG A 69 4.47 17.39 19.81
C ARG A 69 2.97 17.61 20.00
N ARG A 70 2.19 16.52 20.02
CA ARG A 70 0.74 16.61 20.21
C ARG A 70 0.42 17.27 21.56
N PRO A 71 -0.56 18.21 21.64
CA PRO A 71 -0.93 18.86 22.91
C PRO A 71 -1.45 17.91 24.01
N ALA A 72 -1.77 16.66 23.68
CA ALA A 72 -2.26 15.66 24.60
C ALA A 72 -1.34 14.42 24.63
N ASP A 73 -0.42 14.38 25.59
CA ASP A 73 0.26 13.14 26.02
C ASP A 73 -0.66 12.24 26.87
N GLY A 74 -1.93 12.62 27.07
CA GLY A 74 -2.91 11.96 27.94
C GLY A 74 -3.53 10.66 27.42
N GLY A 75 -3.09 10.10 26.28
CA GLY A 75 -3.55 8.78 25.84
C GLY A 75 -3.45 8.49 24.35
N LEU A 76 -3.90 7.28 23.96
CA LEU A 76 -4.02 6.86 22.57
C LEU A 76 -5.18 7.61 21.91
N VAL A 77 -4.86 8.61 21.09
CA VAL A 77 -5.84 9.19 20.16
C VAL A 77 -6.05 8.21 19.00
N PRO A 78 -7.25 7.67 18.77
CA PRO A 78 -7.50 6.75 17.67
C PRO A 78 -7.30 7.47 16.34
N VAL A 79 -6.20 7.15 15.66
CA VAL A 79 -5.90 7.67 14.33
C VAL A 79 -6.80 6.94 13.34
N ARG A 80 -7.81 7.63 12.79
CA ARG A 80 -8.69 7.10 11.73
C ARG A 80 -7.99 6.97 10.36
N ALA A 81 -6.66 7.07 10.31
CA ALA A 81 -5.88 6.91 9.09
C ALA A 81 -5.36 5.46 8.98
N ALA A 82 -5.94 4.74 8.02
CA ALA A 82 -5.69 3.35 7.64
C ALA A 82 -5.93 2.27 8.73
N PRO A 83 -6.50 1.10 8.39
CA PRO A 83 -6.78 0.00 9.33
C PRO A 83 -5.52 -0.77 9.81
N LEU A 84 -4.36 -0.12 9.81
CA LEU A 84 -3.02 -0.69 10.05
C LEU A 84 -2.88 -1.39 11.40
N GLU A 85 -3.63 -0.99 12.43
CA GLU A 85 -3.56 -1.63 13.76
C GLU A 85 -3.96 -3.11 13.74
N ARG A 86 -4.79 -3.53 12.76
CA ARG A 86 -5.17 -4.95 12.57
C ARG A 86 -4.17 -5.70 11.71
N TYR A 87 -3.61 -5.07 10.67
CA TYR A 87 -2.68 -5.71 9.72
C TYR A 87 -1.22 -5.74 10.18
N LEU A 88 -0.80 -4.86 11.11
CA LEU A 88 0.59 -4.80 11.59
C LEU A 88 0.88 -5.59 12.87
N LYS A 89 -0.13 -6.20 13.51
CA LYS A 89 0.03 -6.97 14.76
C LYS A 89 -0.38 -8.43 14.56
N ALA A 90 0.55 -9.28 14.13
CA ALA A 90 0.40 -10.70 14.42
C ALA A 90 0.64 -10.92 15.92
N LYS A 91 -0.35 -11.47 16.62
CA LYS A 91 -0.14 -11.96 17.99
C LYS A 91 0.76 -13.21 17.94
N SER A 92 1.51 -13.45 19.01
CA SER A 92 2.21 -14.72 19.30
C SER A 92 3.24 -15.23 18.28
N TRP A 93 3.92 -14.34 17.52
CA TRP A 93 5.13 -14.71 16.76
C TRP A 93 6.40 -14.22 17.46
N ASP A 94 7.41 -15.09 17.55
CA ASP A 94 8.78 -14.76 17.95
C ASP A 94 9.77 -15.31 16.90
N PRO A 95 10.58 -14.47 16.23
CA PRO A 95 10.58 -13.00 16.27
C PRO A 95 9.25 -12.38 15.78
N PRO A 96 8.92 -11.14 16.21
CA PRO A 96 7.63 -10.52 15.92
C PRO A 96 7.45 -10.21 14.43
N ARG A 97 6.22 -10.42 13.94
CA ARG A 97 5.80 -10.29 12.54
C ARG A 97 4.57 -9.39 12.38
N THR A 98 4.34 -8.88 11.18
CA THR A 98 3.04 -8.28 10.81
C THR A 98 2.05 -9.41 10.52
N TRP A 99 0.73 -9.13 10.44
CA TRP A 99 -0.23 -10.17 10.05
C TRP A 99 0.09 -10.73 8.66
N ILE A 100 0.44 -9.84 7.72
CA ILE A 100 0.85 -10.18 6.35
C ILE A 100 2.11 -11.05 6.36
N SER A 101 3.14 -10.67 7.13
CA SER A 101 4.41 -11.41 7.14
C SER A 101 4.38 -12.71 7.96
N GLY A 102 3.41 -12.84 8.88
CA GLY A 102 3.05 -14.11 9.51
C GLY A 102 2.24 -15.03 8.59
N LEU A 103 1.35 -14.47 7.76
CA LEU A 103 0.60 -15.21 6.74
C LEU A 103 1.54 -15.76 5.66
N ALA A 104 2.41 -14.90 5.11
CA ALA A 104 3.46 -15.29 4.17
C ALA A 104 4.38 -16.39 4.74
N GLU A 105 4.73 -16.32 6.02
CA GLU A 105 5.50 -17.35 6.70
C GLU A 105 4.76 -18.68 6.82
N SER A 106 3.48 -18.65 7.24
CA SER A 106 2.66 -19.85 7.35
C SER A 106 2.49 -20.54 5.99
N LEU A 107 2.30 -19.78 4.92
CA LEU A 107 2.25 -20.30 3.54
C LEU A 107 3.55 -20.99 3.12
N ARG A 108 4.73 -20.41 3.42
CA ARG A 108 6.02 -21.05 3.17
C ARG A 108 6.17 -22.38 3.92
N GLN A 109 5.78 -22.40 5.20
CA GLN A 109 5.83 -23.60 6.04
C GLN A 109 4.87 -24.71 5.55
N ARG A 110 3.84 -24.34 4.80
CA ARG A 110 2.88 -25.25 4.14
C ARG A 110 3.23 -25.56 2.68
N GLY A 111 4.48 -25.31 2.26
CA GLY A 111 5.00 -25.67 0.94
C GLY A 111 4.82 -24.61 -0.16
N ALA A 112 4.00 -23.57 0.04
CA ALA A 112 3.71 -22.55 -0.98
C ALA A 112 4.78 -21.45 -1.09
N ALA A 113 6.06 -21.79 -0.88
CA ALA A 113 7.15 -20.82 -0.86
C ALA A 113 7.36 -20.08 -2.19
N GLN A 114 7.17 -20.78 -3.32
CA GLN A 114 7.25 -20.17 -4.66
C GLN A 114 6.15 -19.13 -4.89
N LEU A 115 4.92 -19.42 -4.46
CA LEU A 115 3.80 -18.47 -4.58
C LEU A 115 3.99 -17.23 -3.70
N VAL A 116 4.54 -17.40 -2.49
CA VAL A 116 4.91 -16.26 -1.63
C VAL A 116 6.00 -15.40 -2.26
N GLN A 117 6.97 -16.02 -2.95
CA GLN A 117 7.99 -15.29 -3.72
C GLN A 117 7.38 -14.53 -4.90
N ALA A 118 6.49 -15.16 -5.69
CA ALA A 118 5.78 -14.51 -6.78
C ALA A 118 4.93 -13.32 -6.29
N ALA A 119 4.24 -13.46 -5.15
CA ALA A 119 3.48 -12.38 -4.52
C ALA A 119 4.38 -11.21 -4.05
N GLN A 120 5.60 -11.50 -3.59
CA GLN A 120 6.60 -10.48 -3.22
C GLN A 120 7.12 -9.71 -4.43
N GLU A 121 7.45 -10.42 -5.51
CA GLU A 121 7.92 -9.82 -6.77
C GLU A 121 6.81 -8.98 -7.42
N TRP A 122 5.58 -9.51 -7.49
CA TRP A 122 4.39 -8.80 -7.94
C TRP A 122 4.17 -7.51 -7.16
N TYR A 123 4.20 -7.57 -5.82
CA TYR A 123 3.98 -6.41 -4.95
C TYR A 123 5.02 -5.30 -5.19
N LEU A 124 6.30 -5.67 -5.29
CA LEU A 124 7.39 -4.71 -5.54
C LEU A 124 7.36 -4.13 -6.95
N ALA A 125 6.93 -4.90 -7.94
CA ALA A 125 6.69 -4.44 -9.31
C ALA A 125 5.52 -3.44 -9.36
N ALA A 126 4.38 -3.78 -8.75
CA ALA A 126 3.19 -2.93 -8.69
C ALA A 126 3.48 -1.58 -8.01
N VAL A 127 4.15 -1.59 -6.86
CA VAL A 127 4.60 -0.35 -6.18
C VAL A 127 5.57 0.45 -7.04
N SER A 128 6.52 -0.20 -7.71
CA SER A 128 7.50 0.49 -8.55
C SER A 128 6.86 1.14 -9.78
N HIS A 129 5.89 0.46 -10.41
CA HIS A 129 5.08 1.02 -11.48
C HIS A 129 4.29 2.25 -11.00
N MET A 130 3.61 2.14 -9.85
CA MET A 130 2.85 3.25 -9.28
C MET A 130 3.71 4.47 -8.94
N LEU A 131 4.96 4.29 -8.50
CA LEU A 131 5.87 5.38 -8.14
C LEU A 131 6.73 5.92 -9.30
N GLN A 132 6.66 5.30 -10.49
CA GLN A 132 7.38 5.78 -11.68
C GLN A 132 6.70 7.00 -12.33
N ASP A 133 5.37 6.96 -12.46
CA ASP A 133 4.54 8.12 -12.83
C ASP A 133 3.26 8.11 -11.95
N PRO A 134 3.32 8.68 -10.73
CA PRO A 134 2.19 8.66 -9.80
C PRO A 134 0.94 9.35 -10.31
N LYS A 135 1.05 10.18 -11.36
CA LYS A 135 -0.11 10.80 -12.00
C LYS A 135 -0.80 9.84 -12.98
N ARG A 136 -0.06 8.99 -13.68
CA ARG A 136 -0.63 8.02 -14.63
C ARG A 136 -1.09 6.73 -13.98
N ALA A 137 -0.45 6.30 -12.89
CA ALA A 137 -0.78 5.05 -12.22
C ALA A 137 -1.89 5.17 -11.15
N ASP A 138 -2.27 6.39 -10.77
CA ASP A 138 -3.44 6.69 -9.94
C ASP A 138 -4.69 6.78 -10.83
N ASP A 139 -5.49 5.71 -10.91
CA ASP A 139 -6.61 5.67 -11.86
C ASP A 139 -7.80 6.53 -11.47
N ASP A 140 -8.01 6.76 -10.17
CA ASP A 140 -9.12 7.56 -9.63
C ASP A 140 -8.79 9.07 -9.61
N GLY A 141 -7.50 9.43 -9.66
CA GLY A 141 -7.04 10.82 -9.76
C GLY A 141 -6.89 11.54 -8.43
N ASP A 142 -6.94 10.83 -7.31
CA ASP A 142 -6.80 11.36 -5.97
C ASP A 142 -5.41 11.97 -5.70
N TYR A 143 -4.34 11.35 -6.20
CA TYR A 143 -2.99 11.87 -6.09
C TYR A 143 -2.84 13.13 -6.95
N PHE A 144 -3.40 13.14 -8.16
CA PHE A 144 -3.38 14.34 -8.99
C PHE A 144 -4.19 15.49 -8.38
N LEU A 145 -5.37 15.21 -7.82
CA LEU A 145 -6.21 16.19 -7.15
C LEU A 145 -5.54 16.75 -5.88
N ALA A 146 -4.95 15.88 -5.06
CA ALA A 146 -4.18 16.28 -3.90
C ALA A 146 -2.94 17.12 -4.28
N TRP A 147 -2.25 16.74 -5.35
CA TRP A 147 -1.13 17.50 -5.91
C TRP A 147 -1.55 18.89 -6.39
N LEU A 148 -2.66 19.00 -7.12
CA LEU A 148 -3.21 20.29 -7.52
C LEU A 148 -3.51 21.17 -6.30
N ARG A 149 -4.13 20.64 -5.25
CA ARG A 149 -4.46 21.38 -4.02
C ARG A 149 -3.23 21.98 -3.33
N GLU A 150 -2.19 21.18 -3.17
CA GLU A 150 -1.01 21.55 -2.38
C GLU A 150 0.05 22.32 -3.19
N CYS A 151 0.18 22.01 -4.48
CA CYS A 151 1.29 22.46 -5.34
C CYS A 151 0.86 23.38 -6.49
N CYS A 152 -0.39 23.32 -6.95
CA CYS A 152 -0.89 24.09 -8.11
C CYS A 152 -2.21 24.80 -7.76
N ARG A 153 -2.27 25.42 -6.58
CA ARG A 153 -3.52 25.87 -5.96
C ARG A 153 -4.37 26.83 -6.82
N GLU A 154 -3.75 27.69 -7.62
CA GLU A 154 -4.48 28.55 -8.57
C GLU A 154 -5.32 27.74 -9.57
N VAL A 155 -4.77 26.63 -10.07
CA VAL A 155 -5.49 25.67 -10.92
C VAL A 155 -6.60 25.01 -10.11
N TYR A 156 -6.26 24.45 -8.94
CA TYR A 156 -7.21 23.73 -8.08
C TYR A 156 -8.44 24.55 -7.66
N ASP A 157 -8.23 25.83 -7.33
CA ASP A 157 -9.31 26.73 -6.89
C ASP A 157 -10.12 27.31 -8.08
N ASP A 158 -9.81 26.95 -9.34
CA ASP A 158 -10.38 27.55 -10.56
C ASP A 158 -10.78 26.54 -11.66
N VAL A 159 -10.70 25.23 -11.40
CA VAL A 159 -11.13 24.17 -12.33
C VAL A 159 -12.24 23.33 -11.74
N ASP A 160 -13.01 22.67 -12.60
CA ASP A 160 -13.94 21.64 -12.16
C ASP A 160 -13.14 20.43 -11.64
N ARG A 161 -13.66 19.81 -10.58
CA ARG A 161 -13.03 18.72 -9.79
C ARG A 161 -14.05 17.66 -9.40
N THR A 162 -15.25 17.68 -10.00
CA THR A 162 -16.30 16.68 -9.77
C THR A 162 -15.88 15.28 -10.19
N ASP A 163 -15.09 15.16 -11.26
CA ASP A 163 -14.45 13.92 -11.70
C ASP A 163 -12.90 14.09 -11.71
N PRO A 164 -12.20 13.62 -10.66
CA PRO A 164 -10.74 13.71 -10.58
C PRO A 164 -10.03 12.83 -11.61
N LYS A 165 -10.65 11.70 -11.99
CA LYS A 165 -10.16 10.73 -12.99
C LYS A 165 -10.16 11.33 -14.38
N GLU A 166 -11.25 11.98 -14.77
CA GLU A 166 -11.32 12.73 -16.03
C GLU A 166 -10.29 13.87 -16.01
N LEU A 167 -10.28 14.71 -14.96
CA LEU A 167 -9.38 15.85 -14.82
C LEU A 167 -7.89 15.47 -14.94
N ARG A 168 -7.50 14.32 -14.36
CA ARG A 168 -6.16 13.73 -14.47
C ARG A 168 -5.75 13.39 -15.90
N SER A 169 -6.68 12.85 -16.68
CA SER A 169 -6.48 12.43 -18.07
C SER A 169 -6.39 13.61 -19.06
N MET A 170 -7.00 14.75 -18.72
CA MET A 170 -7.04 15.92 -19.58
C MET A 170 -5.64 16.53 -19.83
N LYS A 171 -5.38 16.92 -21.09
CA LYS A 171 -4.19 17.70 -21.44
C LYS A 171 -4.32 19.18 -21.08
N LYS A 172 -5.54 19.74 -21.19
CA LYS A 172 -5.88 21.13 -20.87
C LYS A 172 -7.30 21.19 -20.31
N VAL A 173 -7.52 22.05 -19.33
CA VAL A 173 -8.84 22.32 -18.72
C VAL A 173 -9.16 23.80 -18.81
N ARG A 174 -10.44 24.17 -18.91
CA ARG A 174 -10.89 25.58 -18.89
C ARG A 174 -11.06 26.05 -17.45
N SER A 175 -10.83 27.34 -17.20
CA SER A 175 -11.22 27.97 -15.94
C SER A 175 -12.74 28.01 -15.82
N VAL A 176 -13.27 27.73 -14.63
CA VAL A 176 -14.71 27.84 -14.33
C VAL A 176 -15.15 29.30 -14.19
N LYS A 177 -14.23 30.18 -13.76
CA LYS A 177 -14.49 31.63 -13.58
C LYS A 177 -14.30 32.42 -14.88
N ASN A 178 -13.37 32.01 -15.74
CA ASN A 178 -13.06 32.70 -17.00
C ASN A 178 -12.97 31.72 -18.18
N LYS A 179 -14.03 31.64 -19.00
CA LYS A 179 -14.15 30.72 -20.14
C LYS A 179 -13.07 30.84 -21.23
N SER A 180 -12.33 31.96 -21.29
CA SER A 180 -11.19 32.12 -22.22
C SER A 180 -9.86 31.59 -21.66
N LYS A 181 -9.71 31.56 -20.34
CA LYS A 181 -8.50 31.03 -19.67
C LYS A 181 -8.49 29.49 -19.72
N ARG A 182 -7.33 28.92 -20.04
CA ARG A 182 -7.09 27.47 -20.01
C ARG A 182 -5.79 27.16 -19.29
N TYR A 183 -5.81 26.13 -18.45
CA TYR A 183 -4.62 25.61 -17.77
C TYR A 183 -4.05 24.43 -18.53
N ASN A 184 -2.72 24.31 -18.56
CA ASN A 184 -2.00 23.19 -19.18
C ASN A 184 -1.75 22.08 -18.15
N LEU A 185 -2.69 21.14 -18.04
CA LEU A 185 -2.57 20.00 -17.12
C LEU A 185 -1.50 19.00 -17.56
N ALA A 186 -1.20 18.89 -18.86
CA ALA A 186 -0.15 18.01 -19.37
C ALA A 186 1.26 18.40 -18.86
N GLY A 187 1.47 19.69 -18.55
CA GLY A 187 2.71 20.18 -17.94
C GLY A 187 2.84 19.90 -16.44
N ILE A 188 1.74 19.57 -15.76
CA ILE A 188 1.74 19.28 -14.32
C ILE A 188 2.09 17.80 -14.13
N ARG A 189 3.28 17.56 -13.58
CA ARG A 189 3.78 16.24 -13.19
C ARG A 189 3.82 16.11 -11.66
N ILE A 190 3.61 14.88 -11.18
CA ILE A 190 3.98 14.46 -9.83
C ILE A 190 5.37 13.81 -9.95
N PRO A 191 6.37 14.18 -9.13
CA PRO A 191 7.69 13.58 -9.13
C PRO A 191 7.68 12.05 -9.00
N SER A 192 8.64 11.38 -9.65
CA SER A 192 8.90 9.95 -9.41
C SER A 192 9.43 9.72 -7.99
N MET A 193 9.55 8.45 -7.59
CA MET A 193 10.17 8.08 -6.31
C MET A 193 11.54 8.74 -6.07
N GLU A 194 12.43 8.66 -7.06
CA GLU A 194 13.83 9.13 -6.99
C GLU A 194 13.93 10.66 -7.02
N GLU A 195 12.97 11.34 -7.64
CA GLU A 195 12.82 12.79 -7.60
C GLU A 195 12.26 13.24 -6.25
N ALA A 196 11.22 12.54 -5.74
CA ALA A 196 10.58 12.83 -4.47
C ALA A 196 11.54 12.63 -3.28
N PHE A 197 12.35 11.57 -3.28
CA PHE A 197 13.35 11.35 -2.23
C PHE A 197 14.48 12.38 -2.23
N ARG A 198 14.88 12.92 -3.39
CA ARG A 198 15.81 14.06 -3.44
C ARG A 198 15.19 15.30 -2.81
N GLU A 199 13.95 15.64 -3.16
CA GLU A 199 13.24 16.80 -2.58
C GLU A 199 12.93 16.63 -1.08
N LEU A 200 12.77 15.39 -0.61
CA LEU A 200 12.57 15.07 0.81
C LEU A 200 13.88 15.01 1.60
N ALA A 201 15.04 14.78 0.96
CA ALA A 201 16.34 14.86 1.61
C ALA A 201 16.71 16.31 2.00
N GLU A 202 16.14 17.30 1.32
CA GLU A 202 16.25 18.74 1.66
C GLU A 202 15.37 19.15 2.86
N PHE A 203 14.65 18.21 3.50
CA PHE A 203 13.81 18.52 4.65
C PHE A 203 14.61 18.78 5.94
N GLU A 204 14.59 20.02 6.42
CA GLU A 204 15.09 20.39 7.74
C GLU A 204 13.96 20.41 8.80
N PRO A 205 14.04 19.60 9.88
CA PRO A 205 13.01 19.55 10.91
C PRO A 205 12.75 20.88 11.64
N LYS A 206 13.72 21.80 11.65
CA LYS A 206 13.64 23.11 12.33
C LYS A 206 12.86 24.17 11.54
N SER A 207 12.96 24.15 10.20
CA SER A 207 12.24 25.08 9.32
C SER A 207 10.82 24.59 8.99
N GLY A 208 10.60 23.27 9.04
CA GLY A 208 9.31 22.65 8.75
C GLY A 208 9.14 22.31 7.27
N SER A 209 8.27 21.36 6.98
CA SER A 209 8.12 20.81 5.61
C SER A 209 7.20 21.67 4.74
N SER A 210 7.55 21.85 3.48
CA SER A 210 6.69 22.52 2.50
C SER A 210 5.37 21.75 2.26
N ARG A 211 4.34 22.41 1.70
CA ARG A 211 3.11 21.72 1.25
C ARG A 211 3.42 20.58 0.27
N ARG A 212 4.38 20.82 -0.62
CA ARG A 212 4.84 19.90 -1.66
C ARG A 212 5.51 18.65 -1.07
N GLN A 213 6.49 18.83 -0.18
CA GLN A 213 7.13 17.73 0.57
C GLN A 213 6.08 16.90 1.34
N ARG A 214 5.09 17.55 1.97
CA ARG A 214 4.01 16.84 2.69
C ARG A 214 3.10 16.00 1.81
N VAL A 215 2.80 16.43 0.58
CA VAL A 215 1.99 15.61 -0.34
C VAL A 215 2.82 14.52 -1.01
N LEU A 216 4.11 14.76 -1.31
CA LEU A 216 5.05 13.73 -1.75
C LEU A 216 5.16 12.59 -0.74
N ALA A 217 5.48 12.91 0.51
CA ALA A 217 5.61 11.91 1.57
C ALA A 217 4.32 11.10 1.79
N LYS A 218 3.14 11.71 1.57
CA LYS A 218 1.86 11.00 1.61
C LYS A 218 1.72 10.05 0.43
N ILE A 219 1.86 10.52 -0.80
CA ILE A 219 1.73 9.70 -2.02
C ILE A 219 2.68 8.49 -1.97
N LEU A 220 3.95 8.72 -1.58
CA LEU A 220 4.94 7.64 -1.42
C LEU A 220 4.44 6.54 -0.49
N ILE A 221 4.00 6.88 0.72
CA ILE A 221 3.56 5.90 1.72
C ILE A 221 2.21 5.27 1.35
N ASP A 222 1.31 6.05 0.74
CA ASP A 222 -0.03 5.60 0.35
C ASP A 222 0.04 4.50 -0.71
N VAL A 223 0.95 4.58 -1.68
CA VAL A 223 1.14 3.52 -2.69
C VAL A 223 1.54 2.17 -2.06
N PHE A 224 2.48 2.16 -1.10
CA PHE A 224 2.82 0.92 -0.37
C PHE A 224 1.62 0.39 0.42
N GLN A 225 0.80 1.27 1.00
CA GLN A 225 -0.40 0.87 1.75
C GLN A 225 -1.55 0.39 0.86
N LEU A 226 -1.70 0.96 -0.34
CA LEU A 226 -2.74 0.59 -1.31
C LEU A 226 -2.48 -0.83 -1.84
N ARG A 227 -1.25 -1.11 -2.28
CA ARG A 227 -0.85 -2.43 -2.79
C ARG A 227 -0.75 -3.50 -1.69
N LEU A 228 -0.66 -3.10 -0.42
CA LEU A 228 -0.76 -4.01 0.72
C LEU A 228 -2.12 -4.69 0.80
N VAL A 229 -3.21 -4.01 0.38
CA VAL A 229 -4.57 -4.57 0.39
C VAL A 229 -4.70 -5.71 -0.62
N ASP A 230 -4.12 -5.54 -1.81
CA ASP A 230 -4.10 -6.58 -2.84
C ASP A 230 -3.25 -7.77 -2.42
N LEU A 231 -2.05 -7.50 -1.87
CA LEU A 231 -1.17 -8.53 -1.34
C LEU A 231 -1.85 -9.32 -0.21
N ALA A 232 -2.60 -8.64 0.66
CA ALA A 232 -3.40 -9.27 1.70
C ALA A 232 -4.46 -10.22 1.11
N ALA A 233 -5.15 -9.80 0.05
CA ALA A 233 -6.12 -10.63 -0.64
C ALA A 233 -5.46 -11.84 -1.32
N ILE A 234 -4.36 -11.63 -2.06
CA ILE A 234 -3.57 -12.69 -2.70
C ILE A 234 -3.13 -13.76 -1.68
N LEU A 235 -2.44 -13.36 -0.63
CA LEU A 235 -1.95 -14.32 0.38
C LEU A 235 -3.12 -14.98 1.14
N ARG A 236 -4.25 -14.30 1.33
CA ARG A 236 -5.42 -14.90 1.98
C ARG A 236 -6.15 -15.91 1.09
N VAL A 237 -6.19 -15.69 -0.23
CA VAL A 237 -6.69 -16.69 -1.18
C VAL A 237 -5.83 -17.95 -1.11
N ALA A 238 -4.50 -17.80 -1.17
CA ALA A 238 -3.57 -18.93 -1.04
C ALA A 238 -3.76 -19.71 0.28
N ASP A 239 -3.98 -18.99 1.38
CA ASP A 239 -4.20 -19.59 2.70
C ASP A 239 -5.54 -20.34 2.79
N CYS A 240 -6.60 -19.84 2.14
CA CYS A 240 -7.85 -20.57 1.99
C CYS A 240 -7.68 -21.83 1.14
N VAL A 241 -7.01 -21.74 -0.01
CA VAL A 241 -6.78 -22.87 -0.93
C VAL A 241 -5.97 -23.99 -0.27
N LEU A 242 -4.87 -23.67 0.42
CA LEU A 242 -4.08 -24.68 1.14
C LEU A 242 -4.80 -25.26 2.38
N SER A 243 -5.88 -24.63 2.85
CA SER A 243 -6.64 -25.08 4.04
C SER A 243 -7.84 -25.95 3.68
N ALA A 244 -8.17 -26.04 2.40
CA ALA A 244 -9.16 -26.97 1.88
C ALA A 244 -8.59 -28.39 1.87
N GLY A 245 -9.46 -29.40 1.93
CA GLY A 245 -9.10 -30.78 1.66
C GLY A 245 -8.62 -30.99 0.22
N GLU A 246 -7.90 -32.09 -0.04
CA GLU A 246 -7.37 -32.42 -1.37
C GLU A 246 -8.48 -32.51 -2.45
N ASP A 247 -9.73 -32.75 -2.03
CA ASP A 247 -10.95 -32.78 -2.85
C ASP A 247 -12.03 -31.84 -2.30
N GLU A 248 -11.68 -30.60 -1.93
CA GLU A 248 -12.67 -29.56 -1.62
C GLU A 248 -12.61 -28.43 -2.66
N GLU A 249 -13.77 -28.13 -3.29
CA GLU A 249 -13.89 -27.00 -4.21
C GLU A 249 -13.81 -25.67 -3.45
N VAL A 250 -12.82 -24.83 -3.81
CA VAL A 250 -12.62 -23.51 -3.19
C VAL A 250 -13.12 -22.40 -4.11
N VAL A 251 -14.34 -21.94 -3.87
CA VAL A 251 -14.90 -20.74 -4.54
C VAL A 251 -14.48 -19.48 -3.79
N VAL A 252 -13.80 -18.56 -4.49
CA VAL A 252 -13.34 -17.29 -3.92
C VAL A 252 -14.19 -16.14 -4.45
N VAL A 253 -14.96 -15.54 -3.54
CA VAL A 253 -15.75 -14.32 -3.81
C VAL A 253 -14.99 -13.11 -3.27
N LEU A 254 -14.48 -12.25 -4.16
CA LEU A 254 -13.72 -11.06 -3.78
C LEU A 254 -14.56 -9.78 -3.89
N TYR A 255 -15.04 -9.30 -2.74
CA TYR A 255 -15.68 -7.99 -2.63
C TYR A 255 -14.62 -6.89 -2.47
N ALA A 256 -14.24 -6.27 -3.59
CA ALA A 256 -13.27 -5.17 -3.62
C ALA A 256 -13.64 -4.12 -4.68
N GLY A 257 -13.04 -2.93 -4.61
CA GLY A 257 -13.12 -1.96 -5.71
C GLY A 257 -12.50 -2.54 -6.99
N GLY A 258 -13.06 -2.20 -8.16
CA GLY A 258 -12.70 -2.86 -9.43
C GLY A 258 -11.19 -2.91 -9.74
N ALA A 259 -10.44 -1.85 -9.40
CA ALA A 259 -8.98 -1.84 -9.56
C ALA A 259 -8.27 -2.87 -8.67
N HIS A 260 -8.67 -3.02 -7.42
CA HIS A 260 -8.12 -4.03 -6.50
C HIS A 260 -8.47 -5.45 -6.97
N ALA A 261 -9.74 -5.66 -7.35
CA ALA A 261 -10.20 -6.96 -7.81
C ALA A 261 -9.47 -7.43 -9.08
N HIS A 262 -9.29 -6.52 -10.05
CA HIS A 262 -8.53 -6.77 -11.26
C HIS A 262 -7.05 -7.09 -10.97
N CYS A 263 -6.39 -6.35 -10.06
CA CYS A 263 -5.00 -6.65 -9.68
C CYS A 263 -4.82 -8.03 -9.03
N VAL A 264 -5.78 -8.49 -8.23
CA VAL A 264 -5.76 -9.83 -7.64
C VAL A 264 -6.02 -10.90 -8.72
N GLU A 265 -7.01 -10.68 -9.59
CA GLU A 265 -7.32 -11.55 -10.73
C GLU A 265 -6.11 -11.72 -11.67
N GLU A 266 -5.42 -10.63 -12.05
CA GLU A 266 -4.24 -10.67 -12.90
C GLU A 266 -3.08 -11.46 -12.28
N PHE A 267 -2.83 -11.29 -10.97
CA PHE A 267 -1.82 -12.07 -10.26
C PHE A 267 -2.08 -13.58 -10.39
N TRP A 268 -3.31 -14.00 -10.11
CA TRP A 268 -3.69 -15.41 -10.14
C TRP A 268 -3.78 -15.97 -11.56
N ARG A 269 -4.22 -15.18 -12.54
CA ARG A 269 -4.13 -15.56 -13.97
C ARG A 269 -2.68 -15.81 -14.39
N ALA A 270 -1.73 -15.01 -13.92
CA ALA A 270 -0.30 -15.26 -14.14
C ALA A 270 0.24 -16.52 -13.44
N GLN A 271 -0.45 -17.05 -12.43
CA GLN A 271 -0.15 -18.35 -11.80
C GLN A 271 -0.89 -19.53 -12.47
N GLY A 272 -1.58 -19.32 -13.59
CA GLY A 272 -2.27 -20.36 -14.37
C GLY A 272 -3.75 -20.58 -14.05
N PHE A 273 -4.36 -19.76 -13.19
CA PHE A 273 -5.79 -19.86 -12.89
C PHE A 273 -6.64 -19.13 -13.95
N THR A 274 -7.70 -19.78 -14.44
CA THR A 274 -8.57 -19.25 -15.50
C THR A 274 -10.02 -19.06 -15.02
N SER A 275 -10.82 -18.40 -15.86
CA SER A 275 -12.22 -18.02 -15.58
C SER A 275 -13.25 -18.87 -16.33
N ASP A 276 -12.80 -19.91 -17.05
CA ASP A 276 -13.38 -20.15 -18.38
C ASP A 276 -14.56 -21.13 -18.43
N ASP A 277 -14.90 -21.85 -17.36
CA ASP A 277 -16.01 -22.83 -17.35
C ASP A 277 -17.16 -22.50 -16.38
N LEU A 278 -17.24 -21.30 -15.78
CA LEU A 278 -18.41 -20.92 -14.97
C LEU A 278 -19.61 -20.44 -15.82
N PRO A 279 -20.83 -20.98 -15.61
CA PRO A 279 -22.03 -20.50 -16.28
C PRO A 279 -22.40 -19.08 -15.84
N LYS A 280 -22.96 -18.28 -16.77
CA LYS A 280 -23.36 -16.86 -16.57
C LYS A 280 -24.49 -16.63 -15.55
N ARG A 281 -24.89 -17.66 -14.81
CA ARG A 281 -25.81 -17.67 -13.67
C ARG A 281 -25.29 -18.75 -12.73
N GLY A 282 -25.03 -18.38 -11.47
CA GLY A 282 -24.32 -19.27 -10.55
C GLY A 282 -25.11 -20.52 -10.17
N LEU A 283 -24.38 -21.64 -10.10
CA LEU A 283 -24.48 -22.76 -9.15
C LEU A 283 -23.63 -23.92 -9.69
N GLU A 284 -22.65 -24.32 -8.87
CA GLU A 284 -22.02 -25.64 -8.77
C GLU A 284 -21.09 -26.17 -9.88
N ALA A 285 -19.97 -26.75 -9.40
CA ALA A 285 -19.10 -27.78 -9.98
C ALA A 285 -17.73 -27.35 -10.57
N TRP A 286 -16.73 -27.41 -9.69
CA TRP A 286 -15.30 -27.66 -9.92
C TRP A 286 -14.56 -26.76 -10.92
N GLN A 287 -14.35 -25.51 -10.51
CA GLN A 287 -13.21 -24.70 -10.97
C GLN A 287 -12.72 -23.79 -9.84
N LEU A 288 -11.40 -23.58 -9.73
CA LEU A 288 -10.85 -22.55 -8.84
C LEU A 288 -11.06 -21.16 -9.47
N SER A 289 -12.29 -20.70 -9.32
CA SER A 289 -12.89 -19.62 -10.11
C SER A 289 -12.77 -18.29 -9.40
N PHE A 290 -12.24 -17.29 -10.11
CA PHE A 290 -12.20 -15.91 -9.61
C PHE A 290 -13.54 -15.21 -9.85
N PHE A 291 -14.31 -14.99 -8.79
CA PHE A 291 -15.51 -14.16 -8.86
C PHE A 291 -15.21 -12.72 -8.39
N VAL A 292 -15.22 -11.80 -9.36
CA VAL A 292 -15.18 -10.35 -9.13
C VAL A 292 -16.60 -9.81 -9.25
N ASP A 293 -17.28 -9.61 -8.12
CA ASP A 293 -18.57 -8.93 -8.09
C ASP A 293 -18.37 -7.42 -7.93
N VAL A 294 -18.63 -6.66 -8.99
CA VAL A 294 -18.70 -5.20 -8.93
C VAL A 294 -20.13 -4.79 -8.53
N GLY A 295 -20.55 -5.24 -7.34
CA GLY A 295 -21.92 -5.15 -6.85
C GLY A 295 -22.03 -4.46 -5.48
N VAL A 296 -22.69 -3.30 -5.45
CA VAL A 296 -23.07 -2.64 -4.18
C VAL A 296 -24.42 -3.19 -3.70
N ALA A 297 -24.45 -4.10 -2.73
CA ALA A 297 -25.48 -4.17 -1.67
C ALA A 297 -25.33 -5.37 -0.69
N TRP A 298 -26.02 -5.23 0.44
CA TRP A 298 -26.12 -6.11 1.61
C TRP A 298 -26.87 -7.45 1.36
N GLY A 299 -26.47 -8.54 2.05
CA GLY A 299 -27.43 -9.43 2.74
C GLY A 299 -27.47 -10.96 2.44
N LEU A 300 -27.02 -11.76 3.43
CA LEU A 300 -27.57 -13.08 3.90
C LEU A 300 -27.75 -14.30 2.94
N GLY A 301 -27.21 -15.49 3.35
CA GLY A 301 -28.03 -16.75 3.35
C GLY A 301 -27.49 -18.12 2.81
N LEU A 302 -26.68 -18.84 3.61
CA LEU A 302 -26.67 -20.32 3.91
C LEU A 302 -26.84 -21.48 2.86
N GLY A 303 -25.88 -22.44 2.91
CA GLY A 303 -26.04 -23.94 2.75
C GLY A 303 -25.85 -24.56 1.33
N GLY A 304 -25.33 -25.79 1.10
CA GLY A 304 -24.61 -26.81 1.92
C GLY A 304 -24.61 -28.25 1.31
N VAL A 305 -23.61 -29.10 1.64
CA VAL A 305 -23.49 -30.60 1.39
C VAL A 305 -23.01 -31.06 -0.01
N SER A 306 -22.25 -32.17 -0.29
CA SER A 306 -21.08 -32.91 0.32
C SER A 306 -20.62 -34.14 -0.55
N TRP A 307 -19.34 -34.57 -0.38
CA TRP A 307 -18.71 -35.90 -0.69
C TRP A 307 -18.27 -36.30 -2.13
N LEU A 308 -16.95 -36.45 -2.37
CA LEU A 308 -16.22 -37.71 -2.66
C LEU A 308 -14.70 -37.49 -2.92
N THR A 309 -13.87 -38.53 -2.75
CA THR A 309 -12.38 -38.53 -2.66
C THR A 309 -11.70 -39.49 -3.67
N PRO A 310 -10.36 -39.58 -3.82
CA PRO A 310 -9.37 -38.50 -4.00
C PRO A 310 -8.44 -38.70 -5.22
N ALA A 311 -7.69 -37.67 -5.65
CA ALA A 311 -6.56 -37.83 -6.58
C ALA A 311 -5.34 -36.92 -6.30
N THR A 312 -4.20 -37.53 -6.00
CA THR A 312 -2.94 -36.84 -5.64
C THR A 312 -2.25 -36.17 -6.84
N LEU A 313 -1.75 -34.95 -6.64
CA LEU A 313 -1.06 -34.15 -7.66
C LEU A 313 0.44 -34.02 -7.35
N ASN A 314 1.28 -34.75 -8.09
CA ASN A 314 2.71 -34.44 -8.20
C ASN A 314 2.89 -33.32 -9.24
N MET A 315 3.52 -32.21 -8.86
CA MET A 315 4.06 -31.26 -9.85
C MET A 315 5.50 -31.63 -10.18
N GLU A 316 5.74 -32.11 -11.40
CA GLU A 316 7.09 -32.17 -11.98
C GLU A 316 7.44 -30.82 -12.63
N SER A 317 8.69 -30.39 -12.45
CA SER A 317 9.23 -29.15 -13.01
C SER A 317 9.41 -29.26 -14.53
N PRO A 318 9.04 -28.25 -15.34
CA PRO A 318 9.31 -28.26 -16.77
C PRO A 318 10.81 -28.07 -17.05
N SER A 319 11.32 -28.82 -18.03
CA SER A 319 12.66 -28.73 -18.63
C SER A 319 12.69 -27.77 -19.82
#